data_AF-A0A8H3C731-F1
#
_entry.id   AF-A0A8H3C731-F1
#
_cell.length_a   1.000
_cell.length_b   1.000
_cell.length_c   1.000
_cell.angle_alpha   90.00
_cell.angle_beta   90.00
_cell.angle_gamma   90.00
#
_symmetry.space_group_name_H-M   'P 1'
#
loop_
_entity.id
_entity.type
_entity.pdbx_description
1 polymer ?
#
loop_
_entity_poly.entity_id
_entity_poly.type
_entity_poly.pdbx_seq_one_letter_code
_entity_poly.pdbx_strand_id
1 'polypeptide(L)'
;MSAEYTIVVSDKRFKLSRTQIGYDSPNFFISHFFGSSDQHTTQELELSRDPYLFAIVIRYLNGYQVLPLHPTLVPPHCTPETALADLRADAQFYQLDGLSNLLSSTQNAGDQDQLVVRHAEVTGHYNTTSDMLEPTENLDKIVAGFSLDFSSKQKYQIASNQDDFFTVPRNTKGGDPNIFFSGLLNERIVRGVLQKEGHATRVSRWELLGWKRNYPSQNCRQSSIFVKLWAEPGLTTNGKNADALV
;
A
#
# COMPACT_ATOMS: atom_id res chain seq x y z
N MET A 1 -10.96 3.66 -33.37
CA MET A 1 -11.53 4.29 -32.16
C MET A 1 -11.65 3.21 -31.10
N SER A 2 -11.09 3.40 -29.90
CA SER A 2 -11.25 2.44 -28.79
C SER A 2 -12.66 2.59 -28.22
N ALA A 3 -13.44 1.51 -28.15
CA ALA A 3 -14.73 1.54 -27.46
C ALA A 3 -14.51 1.78 -25.96
N GLU A 4 -15.14 2.83 -25.41
CA GLU A 4 -15.21 3.10 -23.97
C GLU A 4 -16.53 2.56 -23.43
N TYR A 5 -16.47 1.86 -22.29
CA TYR A 5 -17.63 1.34 -21.57
C TYR A 5 -17.81 2.17 -20.30
N THR A 6 -19.05 2.54 -20.00
CA THR A 6 -19.40 3.34 -18.84
C THR A 6 -20.04 2.45 -17.79
N ILE A 7 -19.56 2.56 -16.55
CA ILE A 7 -20.17 1.94 -15.39
C ILE A 7 -20.59 3.08 -14.46
N VAL A 8 -21.87 3.14 -14.13
CA VAL A 8 -22.44 4.08 -13.18
C VAL A 8 -22.60 3.37 -11.86
N VAL A 9 -21.94 3.85 -10.81
CA VAL A 9 -22.07 3.31 -9.46
C VAL A 9 -22.65 4.40 -8.58
N SER A 10 -23.89 4.21 -8.14
CA SER A 10 -24.69 5.26 -7.50
C SER A 10 -24.74 6.54 -8.37
N ASP A 11 -24.11 7.64 -7.95
CA ASP A 11 -24.05 8.92 -8.65
C ASP A 11 -22.75 9.14 -9.44
N LYS A 12 -21.80 8.19 -9.39
CA LYS A 12 -20.48 8.34 -10.04
C LYS A 12 -20.36 7.51 -11.31
N ARG A 13 -19.79 8.13 -12.34
CA ARG A 13 -19.52 7.51 -13.65
C ARG A 13 -18.05 7.12 -13.76
N PHE A 14 -17.79 5.87 -14.13
CA PHE A 14 -16.48 5.31 -14.36
C PHE A 14 -16.37 4.85 -15.81
N LYS A 15 -15.30 5.25 -16.49
CA LYS A 15 -15.01 4.85 -17.86
C LYS A 15 -13.94 3.79 -17.88
N LEU A 16 -14.21 2.68 -18.55
CA LEU A 16 -13.27 1.58 -18.70
C LEU A 16 -13.08 1.24 -20.17
N SER A 17 -11.86 0.87 -20.52
CA SER A 17 -11.52 0.25 -21.79
C SER A 17 -11.82 -1.26 -21.75
N ARG A 18 -11.86 -1.86 -22.94
CA ARG A 18 -11.93 -3.32 -23.08
C ARG A 18 -10.77 -4.03 -22.36
N THR A 19 -9.57 -3.46 -22.38
CA THR A 19 -8.39 -4.07 -21.73
C THR A 19 -8.50 -4.03 -20.21
N GLN A 20 -9.04 -2.94 -19.63
CA GLN A 20 -9.28 -2.84 -18.19
C GLN A 20 -10.34 -3.84 -17.73
N ILE A 21 -11.46 -3.92 -18.47
CA ILE A 21 -12.50 -4.93 -18.19
C ILE A 21 -11.95 -6.36 -18.27
N GLY A 22 -11.00 -6.59 -19.19
CA GLY A 22 -10.36 -7.88 -19.39
C GLY A 22 -9.32 -8.29 -18.36
N TYR A 23 -8.89 -7.39 -17.46
CA TYR A 23 -7.72 -7.60 -16.60
C TYR A 23 -7.83 -8.87 -15.72
N ASP A 24 -8.95 -9.04 -15.02
CA ASP A 24 -9.22 -10.19 -14.15
C ASP A 24 -10.40 -10.98 -14.75
N SER A 25 -10.19 -11.52 -15.95
CA SER A 25 -11.20 -12.34 -16.66
C SER A 25 -11.11 -13.81 -16.24
N PRO A 26 -12.23 -14.55 -16.23
CA PRO A 26 -13.59 -14.10 -16.50
C PRO A 26 -14.16 -13.28 -15.34
N ASN A 27 -15.02 -12.30 -15.65
CA ASN A 27 -15.71 -11.50 -14.63
C ASN A 27 -17.10 -11.03 -15.10
N PHE A 28 -17.84 -10.41 -14.18
CA PHE A 28 -19.18 -9.88 -14.42
C PHE A 28 -19.24 -8.89 -15.59
N PHE A 29 -18.26 -7.99 -15.69
CA PHE A 29 -18.22 -6.96 -16.73
C PHE A 29 -17.98 -7.56 -18.12
N ILE A 30 -17.14 -8.61 -18.21
CA ILE A 30 -16.92 -9.32 -19.47
C ILE A 30 -18.22 -9.96 -19.96
N SER A 31 -18.92 -10.65 -19.06
CA SER A 31 -20.22 -11.26 -19.36
C SER A 31 -21.27 -10.22 -19.76
N HIS A 32 -21.31 -9.07 -19.08
CA HIS A 32 -22.26 -8.00 -19.38
C HIS A 32 -21.99 -7.33 -20.74
N PHE A 33 -20.76 -6.88 -21.00
CA PHE A 33 -20.44 -6.10 -22.19
C PHE A 33 -20.16 -6.95 -23.43
N PHE A 34 -19.74 -8.21 -23.28
CA PHE A 34 -19.33 -9.07 -24.40
C PHE A 34 -20.09 -10.39 -24.51
N GLY A 35 -20.98 -10.71 -23.57
CA GLY A 35 -21.66 -12.01 -23.48
C GLY A 35 -22.92 -12.17 -24.33
N SER A 36 -23.44 -11.11 -24.96
CA SER A 36 -24.68 -11.17 -25.75
C SER A 36 -24.38 -10.90 -27.23
N SER A 37 -24.82 -11.80 -28.13
CA SER A 37 -24.79 -11.62 -29.58
C SER A 37 -25.80 -10.58 -30.10
N ASP A 38 -26.65 -10.03 -29.23
CA ASP A 38 -27.63 -9.03 -29.57
C ASP A 38 -27.00 -7.63 -29.61
N GLN A 39 -27.13 -6.99 -30.76
CA GLN A 39 -26.50 -5.73 -31.21
C GLN A 39 -26.92 -4.48 -30.43
N HIS A 40 -27.43 -4.62 -29.20
CA HIS A 40 -27.91 -3.53 -28.36
C HIS A 40 -27.40 -3.64 -26.92
N THR A 41 -26.14 -4.05 -26.71
CA THR A 41 -25.50 -3.90 -25.41
C THR A 41 -25.31 -2.41 -25.12
N THR A 42 -26.13 -1.90 -24.19
CA THR A 42 -26.00 -0.57 -23.62
C THR A 42 -24.55 -0.37 -23.19
N GLN A 43 -23.88 0.65 -23.73
CA GLN A 43 -22.51 1.01 -23.33
C GLN A 43 -22.43 1.49 -21.87
N GLU A 44 -23.54 1.52 -21.16
CA GLU A 44 -23.70 1.97 -19.79
C GLU A 44 -24.27 0.83 -18.93
N LEU A 45 -23.62 0.57 -17.79
CA LEU A 45 -24.01 -0.40 -16.78
C LEU A 45 -24.24 0.33 -15.46
N GLU A 46 -25.45 0.28 -14.91
CA GLU A 46 -25.76 0.88 -13.62
C GLU A 46 -25.68 -0.14 -12.49
N LEU A 47 -25.03 0.24 -11.38
CA LEU A 47 -24.81 -0.60 -10.22
C LEU A 47 -25.17 0.16 -8.94
N SER A 48 -26.00 -0.48 -8.11
CA SER A 48 -26.30 -0.01 -6.76
C SER A 48 -25.24 -0.49 -5.77
N ARG A 49 -24.01 0.05 -5.89
CA ARG A 49 -22.85 -0.27 -5.06
C ARG A 49 -22.17 0.98 -4.53
N ASP A 50 -21.19 0.80 -3.65
CA ASP A 50 -20.45 1.91 -3.07
C ASP A 50 -19.44 2.50 -4.09
N PRO A 51 -19.58 3.78 -4.47
CA PRO A 51 -18.69 4.38 -5.46
C PRO A 51 -17.26 4.61 -4.97
N TYR A 52 -17.00 4.64 -3.66
CA TYR A 52 -15.65 4.73 -3.09
C TYR A 52 -14.94 3.38 -3.13
N LEU A 53 -15.63 2.29 -2.80
CA LEU A 53 -15.08 0.94 -2.93
C LEU A 53 -14.84 0.60 -4.40
N PHE A 54 -15.76 1.00 -5.28
CA PHE A 54 -15.57 0.80 -6.71
C PHE A 54 -14.34 1.53 -7.26
N ALA A 55 -13.98 2.69 -6.71
CA ALA A 55 -12.73 3.36 -7.09
C ALA A 55 -11.49 2.52 -6.79
N ILE A 56 -11.51 1.71 -5.72
CA ILE A 56 -10.44 0.75 -5.41
C ILE A 56 -10.43 -0.39 -6.45
N VAL A 57 -11.60 -0.90 -6.82
CA VAL A 57 -11.74 -1.91 -7.88
C VAL A 57 -11.17 -1.41 -9.21
N ILE A 58 -11.42 -0.16 -9.58
CA ILE A 58 -10.83 0.45 -10.79
C ILE A 58 -9.31 0.49 -10.73
N ARG A 59 -8.72 0.82 -9.57
CA ARG A 59 -7.26 0.77 -9.41
C ARG A 59 -6.73 -0.65 -9.61
N TYR A 60 -7.43 -1.65 -9.08
CA TYR A 60 -7.09 -3.05 -9.29
C TYR A 60 -7.15 -3.45 -10.77
N LEU A 61 -8.22 -3.10 -11.48
CA LEU A 61 -8.38 -3.38 -12.92
C LEU A 61 -7.37 -2.63 -13.81
N ASN A 62 -6.76 -1.55 -13.29
CA ASN A 62 -5.62 -0.88 -13.92
C ASN A 62 -4.28 -1.58 -13.66
N GLY A 63 -4.28 -2.68 -12.91
CA GLY A 63 -3.08 -3.43 -12.53
C GLY A 63 -2.33 -2.87 -11.32
N TYR A 64 -2.91 -1.92 -10.58
CA TYR A 64 -2.28 -1.44 -9.35
C TYR A 64 -2.43 -2.44 -8.21
N GLN A 65 -1.40 -2.55 -7.38
CA GLN A 65 -1.48 -3.25 -6.12
C GLN A 65 -2.33 -2.43 -5.13
N VAL A 66 -3.49 -2.97 -4.75
CA VAL A 66 -4.44 -2.30 -3.85
C VAL A 66 -4.24 -2.64 -2.37
N LEU A 67 -3.41 -3.65 -2.07
CA LEU A 67 -3.07 -4.06 -0.71
C LEU A 67 -1.60 -3.77 -0.35
N PRO A 68 -1.30 -3.47 0.93
CA PRO A 68 -2.25 -3.19 2.01
C PRO A 68 -3.03 -1.90 1.72
N LEU A 69 -4.28 -1.85 2.16
CA LEU A 69 -5.18 -0.75 1.84
C LEU A 69 -4.65 0.55 2.44
N HIS A 70 -4.32 1.52 1.58
CA HIS A 70 -3.79 2.80 2.02
C HIS A 70 -4.89 3.61 2.74
N PRO A 71 -4.59 4.28 3.88
CA PRO A 71 -5.61 4.99 4.68
C PRO A 71 -6.44 6.01 3.91
N THR A 72 -5.87 6.65 2.88
CA THR A 72 -6.61 7.64 2.05
C THR A 72 -7.61 7.02 1.08
N LEU A 73 -7.54 5.71 0.85
CA LEU A 73 -8.48 4.98 0.00
C LEU A 73 -9.64 4.40 0.80
N VAL A 74 -9.51 4.36 2.12
CA VAL A 74 -10.58 3.92 3.01
C VAL A 74 -11.75 4.89 2.84
N PRO A 75 -12.94 4.42 2.46
CA PRO A 75 -14.12 5.27 2.36
C PRO A 75 -14.35 6.03 3.68
N PRO A 76 -14.78 7.30 3.62
CA PRO A 76 -14.90 8.14 4.82
C PRO A 76 -15.91 7.61 5.85
N HIS A 77 -16.82 6.74 5.42
CA HIS A 77 -17.83 6.07 6.25
C HIS A 77 -17.41 4.67 6.73
N CYS A 78 -16.19 4.22 6.43
CA CYS A 78 -15.69 2.90 6.79
C CYS A 78 -14.41 2.97 7.64
N THR A 79 -14.20 1.92 8.45
CA THR A 79 -12.87 1.59 9.00
C THR A 79 -12.06 0.82 7.95
N PRO A 80 -10.72 0.74 8.07
CA PRO A 80 -9.91 -0.10 7.18
C PRO A 80 -10.39 -1.57 7.12
N GLU A 81 -10.80 -2.12 8.27
CA GLU A 81 -11.27 -3.50 8.40
C GLU A 81 -12.60 -3.71 7.68
N THR A 82 -13.57 -2.81 7.89
CA THR A 82 -14.87 -2.89 7.19
C THR A 82 -14.70 -2.62 5.70
N ALA A 83 -13.85 -1.68 5.30
CA ALA A 83 -13.55 -1.42 3.89
C ALA A 83 -12.97 -2.65 3.18
N LEU A 84 -12.09 -3.43 3.84
CA LEU A 84 -11.57 -4.68 3.29
C LEU A 84 -12.64 -5.78 3.20
N ALA A 85 -13.53 -5.88 4.19
CA ALA A 85 -14.63 -6.84 4.17
C ALA A 85 -15.64 -6.52 3.06
N ASP A 86 -16.03 -5.25 2.93
CA ASP A 86 -16.97 -4.78 1.90
C ASP A 86 -16.36 -4.87 0.50
N LEU A 87 -15.06 -4.53 0.35
CA LEU A 87 -14.34 -4.70 -0.91
C LEU A 87 -14.28 -6.18 -1.33
N ARG A 88 -14.20 -7.13 -0.38
CA ARG A 88 -14.28 -8.56 -0.69
C ARG A 88 -15.66 -8.95 -1.19
N ALA A 89 -16.73 -8.45 -0.55
CA ALA A 89 -18.09 -8.70 -1.01
C ALA A 89 -18.32 -8.16 -2.43
N ASP A 90 -17.78 -6.98 -2.74
CA ASP A 90 -17.84 -6.39 -4.08
C ASP A 90 -16.99 -7.17 -5.09
N ALA A 91 -15.78 -7.61 -4.72
CA ALA A 91 -14.95 -8.46 -5.59
C ALA A 91 -15.65 -9.77 -5.96
N GLN A 92 -16.34 -10.41 -5.01
CA GLN A 92 -17.14 -11.60 -5.25
C GLN A 92 -18.35 -11.29 -6.15
N PHE A 93 -19.04 -10.17 -5.91
CA PHE A 93 -20.17 -9.76 -6.73
C PHE A 93 -19.76 -9.51 -8.19
N TYR A 94 -18.62 -8.86 -8.41
CA TYR A 94 -18.07 -8.61 -9.73
C TYR A 94 -17.39 -9.84 -10.36
N GLN A 95 -17.30 -10.96 -9.64
CA GLN A 95 -16.60 -12.16 -10.08
C GLN A 95 -15.14 -11.87 -10.43
N LEU A 96 -14.49 -11.03 -9.63
CA LEU A 96 -13.06 -10.71 -9.73
C LEU A 96 -12.30 -11.72 -8.86
N ASP A 97 -12.05 -12.90 -9.40
CA ASP A 97 -11.45 -14.01 -8.67
C ASP A 97 -10.04 -13.66 -8.20
N GLY A 98 -9.24 -12.99 -9.03
CA GLY A 98 -7.90 -12.52 -8.67
C GLY A 98 -7.95 -11.58 -7.46
N LEU A 99 -8.85 -10.61 -7.46
CA LEU A 99 -9.04 -9.69 -6.32
C LEU A 99 -9.59 -10.42 -5.09
N SER A 100 -10.56 -11.31 -5.27
CA SER A 100 -11.16 -12.10 -4.18
C SER A 100 -10.12 -12.98 -3.49
N ASN A 101 -9.25 -13.63 -4.26
CA ASN A 101 -8.15 -14.44 -3.75
C ASN A 101 -7.11 -13.60 -3.01
N LEU A 102 -6.78 -12.42 -3.52
CA LEU A 102 -5.87 -11.48 -2.88
C LEU A 102 -6.40 -11.04 -1.50
N LEU A 103 -7.70 -10.71 -1.43
CA LEU A 103 -8.36 -10.30 -0.19
C LEU A 103 -8.56 -11.47 0.78
N SER A 104 -8.75 -12.69 0.29
CA SER A 104 -8.94 -13.89 1.12
C SER A 104 -7.62 -14.44 1.67
N SER A 105 -6.53 -14.33 0.91
CA SER A 105 -5.17 -14.65 1.39
C SER A 105 -4.76 -13.77 2.57
N THR A 106 -5.25 -12.53 2.59
CA THR A 106 -5.08 -11.61 3.72
C THR A 106 -5.92 -12.03 4.93
N GLN A 107 -7.00 -12.81 4.74
CA GLN A 107 -7.86 -13.35 5.79
C GLN A 107 -7.38 -14.70 6.34
N ASN A 108 -6.64 -15.49 5.55
CA ASN A 108 -5.94 -16.68 6.03
C ASN A 108 -4.68 -16.33 6.84
N ALA A 109 -4.27 -15.06 6.86
CA ALA A 109 -3.50 -14.49 7.97
C ALA A 109 -4.35 -14.31 9.24
N GLY A 110 -5.51 -14.98 9.33
CA GLY A 110 -6.39 -15.15 10.47
C GLY A 110 -5.89 -16.17 11.49
N ASP A 111 -4.68 -16.71 11.33
CA ASP A 111 -3.87 -17.27 12.42
C ASP A 111 -3.19 -16.12 13.20
N GLN A 112 -3.97 -15.06 13.52
CA GLN A 112 -3.48 -13.84 14.19
C GLN A 112 -3.12 -14.07 15.67
N ASP A 113 -3.31 -15.28 16.20
CA ASP A 113 -2.92 -15.62 17.57
C ASP A 113 -1.39 -15.83 17.74
N GLN A 114 -0.60 -15.78 16.66
CA GLN A 114 0.87 -15.87 16.74
C GLN A 114 1.64 -14.68 16.15
N LEU A 115 0.99 -13.68 15.55
CA LEU A 115 1.73 -12.54 15.00
C LEU A 115 2.37 -11.71 16.11
N VAL A 116 3.69 -11.64 16.11
CA VAL A 116 4.44 -10.83 17.07
C VAL A 116 4.57 -9.43 16.53
N VAL A 117 4.12 -8.45 17.32
CA VAL A 117 4.35 -7.04 17.03
C VAL A 117 5.81 -6.70 17.28
N ARG A 118 6.55 -6.33 16.24
CA ARG A 118 7.93 -5.90 16.32
C ARG A 118 8.05 -4.43 15.92
N HIS A 119 8.91 -3.71 16.61
CA HIS A 119 9.36 -2.40 16.13
C HIS A 119 10.64 -2.64 15.33
N ALA A 120 10.79 -1.91 14.25
CA ALA A 120 11.97 -1.99 13.41
C ALA A 120 12.35 -0.61 12.91
N GLU A 121 13.60 -0.49 12.53
CA GLU A 121 14.19 0.71 12.00
C GLU A 121 14.80 0.38 10.65
N VAL A 122 14.33 1.06 9.61
CA VAL A 122 14.92 0.99 8.28
C VAL A 122 15.88 2.17 8.18
N THR A 123 17.17 1.87 8.24
CA THR A 123 18.23 2.89 8.20
C THR A 123 18.99 2.81 6.89
N GLY A 124 19.41 3.96 6.37
CA GLY A 124 20.16 3.98 5.12
C GLY A 124 20.50 5.39 4.68
N HIS A 125 21.19 5.46 3.55
CA HIS A 125 21.52 6.71 2.91
C HIS A 125 21.24 6.66 1.42
N TYR A 126 20.92 7.80 0.85
CA TYR A 126 20.75 7.96 -0.59
C TYR A 126 21.19 9.35 -1.01
N ASN A 127 21.57 9.46 -2.28
CA ASN A 127 22.00 10.72 -2.86
C ASN A 127 20.85 11.34 -3.65
N THR A 128 20.44 12.55 -3.31
CA THR A 128 19.47 13.34 -4.06
C THR A 128 19.76 14.83 -3.92
N THR A 129 19.45 15.60 -4.96
CA THR A 129 19.55 17.08 -4.93
C THR A 129 18.33 17.73 -4.29
N SER A 130 17.24 16.98 -4.07
CA SER A 130 16.00 17.48 -3.49
C SER A 130 15.30 16.40 -2.66
N ASP A 131 14.67 16.80 -1.55
CA ASP A 131 13.80 15.90 -0.79
C ASP A 131 12.49 15.59 -1.56
N MET A 132 12.23 16.33 -2.65
CA MET A 132 11.19 16.05 -3.63
C MET A 132 11.71 14.98 -4.60
N LEU A 133 11.67 13.73 -4.15
CA LEU A 133 11.94 12.60 -5.04
C LEU A 133 10.79 12.47 -6.04
N GLU A 134 11.01 12.98 -7.25
CA GLU A 134 10.14 12.67 -8.36
C GLU A 134 10.09 11.15 -8.57
N PRO A 135 8.98 10.59 -9.10
CA PRO A 135 8.84 9.16 -9.38
C PRO A 135 9.88 8.55 -10.33
N THR A 136 10.84 9.34 -10.83
CA THR A 136 11.78 9.06 -11.91
C THR A 136 13.15 8.56 -11.44
N GLU A 137 13.50 8.65 -10.15
CA GLU A 137 14.73 8.03 -9.64
C GLU A 137 14.58 6.49 -9.52
N ASN A 138 15.68 5.78 -9.74
CA ASN A 138 15.76 4.33 -9.62
C ASN A 138 15.62 3.91 -8.14
N LEU A 139 14.39 3.61 -7.71
CA LEU A 139 14.06 3.20 -6.34
C LEU A 139 14.90 2.01 -5.88
N ASP A 140 15.21 1.06 -6.77
CA ASP A 140 16.00 -0.13 -6.41
C ASP A 140 17.40 0.27 -5.95
N LYS A 141 18.00 1.29 -6.58
CA LYS A 141 19.29 1.84 -6.17
C LYS A 141 19.22 2.52 -4.80
N ILE A 142 18.10 3.21 -4.50
CA ILE A 142 17.87 3.80 -3.18
C ILE A 142 17.74 2.69 -2.14
N VAL A 143 16.84 1.73 -2.37
CA VAL A 143 16.55 0.58 -1.49
C VAL A 143 17.79 -0.27 -1.21
N ALA A 144 18.72 -0.37 -2.17
CA ALA A 144 20.00 -1.06 -1.96
C ALA A 144 20.81 -0.46 -0.81
N GLY A 145 20.72 0.85 -0.57
CA GLY A 145 21.42 1.58 0.50
C GLY A 145 20.74 1.55 1.87
N PHE A 146 19.62 0.83 2.02
CA PHE A 146 18.89 0.71 3.29
C PHE A 146 18.94 -0.73 3.84
N SER A 147 18.87 -0.86 5.16
CA SER A 147 18.71 -2.15 5.85
C SER A 147 17.64 -2.06 6.92
N LEU A 148 16.93 -3.17 7.16
CA LEU A 148 16.01 -3.31 8.28
C LEU A 148 16.74 -3.89 9.49
N ASP A 149 16.62 -3.22 10.64
CA ASP A 149 17.04 -3.77 11.93
C ASP A 149 15.87 -3.79 12.90
N PHE A 150 15.72 -4.90 13.65
CA PHE A 150 14.75 -4.91 14.74
C PHE A 150 15.17 -3.97 15.85
N SER A 151 14.21 -3.18 16.31
CA SER A 151 14.42 -2.10 17.26
C SER A 151 13.47 -2.26 18.44
N SER A 152 13.84 -1.71 19.60
CA SER A 152 12.95 -1.70 20.75
C SER A 152 11.89 -0.60 20.61
N LYS A 153 10.71 -0.83 21.20
CA LYS A 153 9.69 0.21 21.31
C LYS A 153 10.22 1.47 22.02
N GLN A 154 11.14 1.29 22.97
CA GLN A 154 11.80 2.40 23.67
C GLN A 154 12.62 3.28 22.73
N LYS A 155 13.36 2.69 21.77
CA LYS A 155 14.15 3.47 20.81
C LYS A 155 13.24 4.36 19.95
N TYR A 156 12.10 3.84 19.50
CA TYR A 156 11.08 4.64 18.82
C TYR A 156 10.55 5.77 19.71
N GLN A 157 10.20 5.49 20.98
CA GLN A 157 9.69 6.51 21.90
C GLN A 157 10.70 7.62 22.18
N ILE A 158 11.98 7.29 22.28
CA ILE A 158 13.05 8.28 22.43
C ILE A 158 13.15 9.14 21.17
N ALA A 159 13.14 8.51 19.99
CA ALA A 159 13.20 9.22 18.72
C ALA A 159 11.99 10.13 18.50
N SER A 160 10.78 9.68 18.83
CA SER A 160 9.52 10.42 18.63
C SER A 160 9.39 11.67 19.48
N ASN A 161 10.17 11.79 20.56
CA ASN A 161 10.17 12.95 21.45
C ASN A 161 11.19 14.01 21.05
N GLN A 162 11.92 13.82 19.94
CA GLN A 162 12.90 14.79 19.44
C GLN A 162 12.27 15.70 18.38
N ASP A 163 12.68 16.96 18.33
CA ASP A 163 12.10 17.99 17.45
C ASP A 163 12.32 17.71 15.95
N ASP A 164 13.31 16.88 15.61
CA ASP A 164 13.66 16.46 14.25
C ASP A 164 12.96 15.15 13.83
N PHE A 165 11.92 14.74 14.56
CA PHE A 165 11.10 13.57 14.24
C PHE A 165 9.87 13.95 13.43
N PHE A 166 9.70 13.29 12.28
CA PHE A 166 8.60 13.53 11.37
C PHE A 166 7.62 12.36 11.40
N THR A 167 6.32 12.66 11.32
CA THR A 167 5.24 11.68 11.15
C THR A 167 4.47 11.97 9.87
N VAL A 168 3.85 10.94 9.27
CA VAL A 168 2.98 11.15 8.12
C VAL A 168 1.79 12.03 8.54
N PRO A 169 1.57 13.19 7.90
CA PRO A 169 0.42 14.04 8.20
C PRO A 169 -0.88 13.29 7.92
N ARG A 170 -1.87 13.37 8.82
CA ARG A 170 -3.19 12.74 8.62
C ARG A 170 -3.95 13.32 7.43
N ASN A 171 -3.59 14.52 6.96
CA ASN A 171 -4.13 15.14 5.76
C ASN A 171 -3.07 16.04 5.09
N THR A 172 -3.30 16.38 3.82
CA THR A 172 -2.50 17.36 3.07
C THR A 172 -2.93 18.80 3.32
N LYS A 173 -4.00 19.03 4.09
CA LYS A 173 -4.56 20.36 4.36
C LYS A 173 -3.85 21.00 5.55
N GLY A 174 -2.76 21.72 5.26
CA GLY A 174 -2.05 22.56 6.22
C GLY A 174 -0.73 22.01 6.75
N GLY A 175 -0.24 20.89 6.20
CA GLY A 175 1.11 20.37 6.48
C GLY A 175 2.13 20.78 5.42
N ASP A 176 3.42 20.74 5.78
CA ASP A 176 4.53 20.95 4.83
C ASP A 176 4.49 19.87 3.73
N PRO A 177 4.32 20.23 2.44
CA PRO A 177 4.32 19.28 1.33
C PRO A 177 5.57 18.39 1.31
N ASN A 178 6.72 18.88 1.75
CA ASN A 178 7.97 18.11 1.78
C ASN A 178 7.90 16.94 2.77
N ILE A 179 7.22 17.11 3.90
CA ILE A 179 7.00 16.05 4.89
C ILE A 179 6.06 14.99 4.30
N PHE A 180 5.03 15.41 3.58
CA PHE A 180 4.10 14.49 2.92
C PHE A 180 4.79 13.63 1.86
N PHE A 181 5.54 14.25 0.93
CA PHE A 181 6.28 13.51 -0.10
C PHE A 181 7.38 12.62 0.50
N SER A 182 8.04 13.07 1.57
CA SER A 182 8.99 12.23 2.31
C SER A 182 8.33 10.99 2.92
N GLY A 183 7.09 11.12 3.42
CA GLY A 183 6.31 9.99 3.90
C GLY A 183 6.05 8.96 2.80
N LEU A 184 5.58 9.39 1.63
CA LEU A 184 5.34 8.51 0.48
C LEU A 184 6.61 7.80 0.01
N LEU A 185 7.74 8.51 -0.04
CA LEU A 185 9.03 7.91 -0.34
C LEU A 185 9.42 6.85 0.69
N ASN A 186 9.32 7.18 1.98
CA ASN A 186 9.69 6.27 3.05
C ASN A 186 8.85 4.98 3.00
N GLU A 187 7.56 5.09 2.66
CA GLU A 187 6.73 3.91 2.43
C GLU A 187 7.26 3.04 1.28
N ARG A 188 7.68 3.64 0.17
CA ARG A 188 8.28 2.91 -0.96
C ARG A 188 9.60 2.24 -0.56
N ILE A 189 10.44 2.93 0.23
CA ILE A 189 11.70 2.38 0.74
C ILE A 189 11.43 1.18 1.65
N VAL A 190 10.53 1.29 2.62
CA VAL A 190 10.18 0.19 3.54
C VAL A 190 9.70 -1.04 2.76
N ARG A 191 8.81 -0.85 1.78
CA ARG A 191 8.34 -1.95 0.91
C ARG A 191 9.50 -2.61 0.16
N GLY A 192 10.35 -1.79 -0.46
CA GLY A 192 11.51 -2.29 -1.19
C GLY A 192 12.47 -3.07 -0.31
N VAL A 193 12.73 -2.59 0.92
CA VAL A 193 13.62 -3.27 1.88
C VAL A 193 13.01 -4.59 2.34
N LEU A 194 11.72 -4.61 2.71
CA LEU A 194 11.02 -5.85 3.08
C LEU A 194 11.04 -6.89 1.96
N GLN A 195 10.92 -6.45 0.70
CA GLN A 195 11.01 -7.33 -0.46
C GLN A 195 12.43 -7.82 -0.69
N LYS A 196 13.41 -6.91 -0.67
CA LYS A 196 14.85 -7.21 -0.85
C LYS A 196 15.36 -8.22 0.17
N GLU A 197 14.92 -8.10 1.43
CA GLU A 197 15.37 -8.96 2.52
C GLU A 197 14.51 -10.23 2.69
N GLY A 198 13.56 -10.48 1.77
CA GLY A 198 12.73 -11.69 1.81
C GLY A 198 11.70 -11.71 2.94
N HIS A 199 11.39 -10.56 3.52
CA HIS A 199 10.41 -10.41 4.59
C HIS A 199 8.99 -10.13 4.09
N ALA A 200 8.80 -9.84 2.80
CA ALA A 200 7.50 -9.49 2.22
C ALA A 200 6.41 -10.56 2.40
N THR A 201 6.77 -11.84 2.50
CA THR A 201 5.82 -12.94 2.72
C THR A 201 5.59 -13.26 4.20
N ARG A 202 6.49 -12.82 5.09
CA ARG A 202 6.46 -13.11 6.54
C ARG A 202 5.93 -11.95 7.38
N VAL A 203 5.81 -10.77 6.77
CA VAL A 203 5.19 -9.57 7.36
C VAL A 203 3.77 -9.44 6.79
N SER A 204 2.78 -9.74 7.62
CA SER A 204 1.36 -9.65 7.24
C SER A 204 0.93 -8.20 7.01
N ARG A 205 1.37 -7.30 7.89
CA ARG A 205 1.14 -5.86 7.76
C ARG A 205 2.24 -5.05 8.42
N TRP A 206 2.37 -3.80 8.01
CA TRP A 206 3.26 -2.84 8.64
C TRP A 206 2.67 -1.43 8.63
N GLU A 207 3.16 -0.59 9.53
CA GLU A 207 2.76 0.80 9.71
C GLU A 207 4.00 1.69 9.81
N LEU A 208 4.02 2.80 9.06
CA LEU A 208 5.05 3.82 9.18
C LEU A 208 4.77 4.68 10.42
N LEU A 209 5.63 4.59 11.42
CA LEU A 209 5.49 5.36 12.66
C LEU A 209 6.05 6.78 12.55
N GLY A 210 7.08 6.95 11.73
CA GLY A 210 7.75 8.22 11.50
C GLY A 210 9.19 8.03 11.06
N TRP A 211 9.93 9.13 10.93
CA TRP A 211 11.32 9.08 10.51
C TRP A 211 12.12 10.26 11.03
N LYS A 212 13.44 10.08 11.08
CA LYS A 212 14.42 11.15 11.23
C LYS A 212 15.25 11.24 9.96
N ARG A 213 15.68 12.46 9.62
CA ARG A 213 16.53 12.68 8.47
C ARG A 213 17.66 13.64 8.80
N ASN A 214 18.87 13.18 8.53
CA ASN A 214 20.10 13.96 8.63
C ASN A 214 20.62 14.27 7.22
N TYR A 215 21.39 15.35 7.12
CA TYR A 215 21.93 15.87 5.86
C TYR A 215 23.47 15.88 5.93
N PRO A 216 24.16 14.72 5.82
CA PRO A 216 25.61 14.65 5.95
C PRO A 216 26.37 15.49 4.91
N SER A 217 25.76 15.72 3.74
CA SER A 217 26.30 16.60 2.70
C SER A 217 25.15 17.20 1.88
N GLN A 218 25.48 18.13 0.98
CA GLN A 218 24.50 18.82 0.14
C GLN A 218 23.55 17.84 -0.59
N ASN A 219 24.08 16.71 -1.06
CA ASN A 219 23.33 15.71 -1.82
C ASN A 219 23.08 14.41 -1.07
N CYS A 220 23.67 14.20 0.11
CA CYS A 220 23.46 12.96 0.86
C CYS A 220 22.35 13.15 1.88
N ARG A 221 21.41 12.20 1.92
CA ARG A 221 20.36 12.11 2.92
C ARG A 221 20.56 10.82 3.67
N GLN A 222 20.67 10.90 4.99
CA GLN A 222 20.67 9.74 5.88
C GLN A 222 19.33 9.68 6.58
N SER A 223 18.57 8.60 6.40
CA SER A 223 17.23 8.46 6.95
C SER A 223 17.17 7.28 7.93
N SER A 224 16.44 7.49 9.02
CA SER A 224 16.09 6.47 10.01
C SER A 224 14.58 6.39 10.06
N ILE A 225 14.00 5.34 9.48
CA ILE A 225 12.56 5.18 9.29
C ILE A 225 12.04 4.16 10.30
N PHE A 226 11.14 4.57 11.17
CA PHE A 226 10.59 3.72 12.23
C PHE A 226 9.29 3.09 11.75
N VAL A 227 9.22 1.77 11.86
CA VAL A 227 8.06 0.99 11.44
C VAL A 227 7.61 0.01 12.52
N LYS A 228 6.32 -0.27 12.50
CA LYS A 228 5.71 -1.33 13.30
C LYS A 228 5.34 -2.47 12.38
N LEU A 229 5.82 -3.67 12.67
CA LEU A 229 5.63 -4.87 11.86
C LEU A 229 4.76 -5.87 12.62
N TRP A 230 3.81 -6.49 11.93
CA TRP A 230 3.10 -7.68 12.40
C TRP A 230 3.61 -8.85 11.58
N ALA A 231 4.46 -9.65 12.20
CA ALA A 231 5.21 -10.70 11.53
C ALA A 231 5.10 -12.03 12.26
N GLU A 232 5.38 -13.11 11.52
CA GLU A 232 5.51 -14.45 12.09
C GLU A 232 6.57 -14.50 13.21
N PRO A 233 6.39 -15.37 14.22
CA PRO A 233 7.43 -15.67 15.20
C PRO A 233 8.75 -16.06 14.51
N GLY A 234 9.88 -15.64 15.08
CA GLY A 234 11.21 -15.99 14.55
C GLY A 234 11.61 -15.27 13.27
N LEU A 235 11.00 -14.12 12.93
CA LEU A 235 11.57 -13.22 11.92
C LEU A 235 12.91 -12.67 12.43
N THR A 236 13.98 -12.90 11.68
CA THR A 236 15.35 -12.42 11.95
C THR A 236 15.81 -11.53 10.81
N THR A 237 16.49 -10.44 11.11
CA THR A 237 17.14 -9.58 10.12
C THR A 237 18.50 -10.16 9.74
N ASN A 238 18.97 -9.87 8.53
CA ASN A 238 20.32 -10.26 8.10
C ASN A 238 21.43 -9.45 8.81
N GLY A 239 21.05 -8.42 9.59
CA GLY A 239 21.90 -7.62 10.47
C GLY A 239 21.70 -7.99 11.95
N LYS A 240 22.82 -8.35 12.60
CA LYS A 240 23.07 -8.56 14.05
C LYS A 240 21.86 -8.79 14.95
N ASN A 241 21.79 -10.02 15.49
CA ASN A 241 21.02 -10.37 16.69
C ASN A 241 21.13 -9.28 17.77
N ALA A 242 20.04 -8.58 18.05
CA ALA A 242 19.93 -7.73 19.23
C ALA A 242 19.74 -8.56 20.54
N ASP A 243 19.44 -9.86 20.42
CA ASP A 243 19.20 -10.75 21.58
C ASP A 243 20.46 -11.54 22.02
N ALA A 244 21.66 -11.00 21.81
CA ALA A 244 22.91 -11.58 22.28
C ALA A 244 23.73 -10.62 23.13
N LEU A 245 23.10 -9.96 24.11
CA LEU A 245 23.79 -9.35 25.25
C LEU A 245 22.92 -9.54 26.51
N VAL A 246 23.16 -10.67 27.18
CA VAL A 246 22.94 -10.84 28.64
C VAL A 246 24.17 -10.31 29.34
#